data_AF-A0A318LSX0-F1
#
_entry.id   AF-A0A318LSX0-F1
#
_cell.length_a   1.000
_cell.length_b   1.000
_cell.length_c   1.000
_cell.angle_alpha   90.00
_cell.angle_beta   90.00
_cell.angle_gamma   90.00
#
_symmetry.space_group_name_H-M   'P 1'
#
loop_
_entity.id
_entity.type
_entity.pdbx_description
1 polymer ?
#
loop_
_entity_poly.entity_id
_entity_poly.type
_entity_poly.pdbx_seq_one_letter_code
_entity_poly.pdbx_strand_id
1 'polypeptide(L)'
;MGTDTTTVSPGSLRAEMVAKVRKSGYAQLSEVARVLLDTPRHEFVPDAPLATAYDPWQAVITHRFQDGRSLSCASAPWLVAAMLDQLHVQPGNRILEIGAGTGYNACLVRHEAPPIPCGDGRSPPLSCRSRVTKPRAV
;
A
#
# COMPACT_ATOMS: atom_id res chain seq x y z
N MET A 1 -25.28 6.64 -30.45
CA MET A 1 -24.66 7.33 -29.30
C MET A 1 -24.13 6.23 -28.39
N GLY A 2 -22.89 5.80 -28.63
CA GLY A 2 -22.29 4.66 -27.92
C GLY A 2 -21.83 5.10 -26.54
N THR A 3 -22.32 4.44 -25.50
CA THR A 3 -21.82 4.60 -24.14
C THR A 3 -20.41 4.03 -24.07
N ASP A 4 -19.42 4.89 -23.89
CA ASP A 4 -18.04 4.49 -23.58
C ASP A 4 -18.04 3.78 -22.22
N THR A 5 -18.11 2.45 -22.25
CA THR A 5 -17.88 1.63 -21.08
C THR A 5 -16.39 1.70 -20.78
N THR A 6 -15.97 2.71 -20.02
CA THR A 6 -14.65 2.72 -19.38
C THR A 6 -14.58 1.49 -18.49
N THR A 7 -13.98 0.41 -18.98
CA THR A 7 -13.75 -0.81 -18.20
C THR A 7 -12.94 -0.43 -16.96
N VAL A 8 -13.59 -0.45 -15.81
CA VAL A 8 -12.98 -0.12 -14.52
C VAL A 8 -11.94 -1.20 -14.21
N SER A 9 -10.67 -0.90 -14.47
CA SER A 9 -9.54 -1.79 -14.19
C SER A 9 -8.93 -1.49 -12.81
N PRO A 10 -8.27 -2.46 -12.15
CA PRO A 10 -7.53 -2.18 -10.92
C PRO A 10 -6.44 -1.10 -11.11
N GLY A 11 -5.85 -1.02 -12.30
CA GLY A 11 -4.87 0.01 -12.65
C GLY A 11 -5.49 1.41 -12.72
N SER A 12 -6.65 1.55 -13.37
CA SER A 12 -7.34 2.85 -13.47
C SER A 12 -7.86 3.33 -12.12
N LEU A 13 -8.41 2.44 -11.29
CA LEU A 13 -8.83 2.78 -9.92
C LEU A 13 -7.66 3.21 -9.05
N ARG A 14 -6.51 2.54 -9.18
CA ARG A 14 -5.29 2.91 -8.46
C ARG A 14 -4.78 4.28 -8.88
N ALA A 15 -4.72 4.56 -10.18
CA ALA A 15 -4.30 5.85 -10.69
C ALA A 15 -5.24 6.98 -10.23
N GLU A 16 -6.55 6.74 -10.27
CA GLU A 16 -7.55 7.69 -9.79
C GLU A 16 -7.42 7.94 -8.27
N MET A 17 -7.23 6.89 -7.49
CA MET A 17 -6.99 6.99 -6.05
C MET A 17 -5.76 7.85 -5.74
N VAL A 18 -4.63 7.60 -6.41
CA VAL A 18 -3.40 8.40 -6.23
C VAL A 18 -3.63 9.86 -6.66
N ALA A 19 -4.33 10.10 -7.77
CA ALA A 19 -4.65 11.46 -8.21
C ALA A 19 -5.48 12.23 -7.18
N LYS A 20 -6.48 11.59 -6.56
CA LYS A 20 -7.29 12.19 -5.48
C LYS A 20 -6.44 12.51 -4.25
N VAL A 21 -5.62 11.55 -3.80
CA VAL A 21 -4.71 11.73 -2.65
C VAL A 21 -3.76 12.91 -2.88
N ARG A 22 -3.17 13.01 -4.08
CA ARG A 22 -2.29 14.13 -4.47
C ARG A 22 -2.99 15.47 -4.52
N LYS A 23 -4.19 15.52 -5.09
CA LYS A 23 -5.00 16.74 -5.16
C LYS A 23 -5.34 17.29 -3.77
N SER A 24 -5.45 16.41 -2.77
CA SER A 24 -5.73 16.78 -1.38
C SER A 24 -4.49 17.14 -0.56
N GLY A 25 -3.29 17.18 -1.16
CA GLY A 25 -2.07 17.65 -0.50
C GLY A 25 -1.22 16.55 0.15
N TYR A 26 -1.50 15.27 -0.10
CA TYR A 26 -0.69 14.13 0.35
C TYR A 26 0.07 13.50 -0.82
N ALA A 27 1.04 12.61 -0.59
CA ALA A 27 1.90 12.05 -1.64
C ALA A 27 2.53 13.15 -2.53
N GLN A 28 3.04 14.21 -1.90
CA GLN A 28 3.66 15.33 -2.61
C GLN A 28 5.07 14.98 -3.10
N LEU A 29 5.75 14.07 -2.41
CA LEU A 29 7.01 13.51 -2.90
C LEU A 29 6.74 12.60 -4.10
N SER A 30 7.49 12.81 -5.18
CA SER A 30 7.34 12.04 -6.42
C SER A 30 7.52 10.53 -6.20
N GLU A 31 8.41 10.16 -5.29
CA GLU A 31 8.67 8.75 -4.96
C GLU A 31 7.44 8.12 -4.28
N VAL A 32 6.83 8.81 -3.30
CA VAL A 32 5.61 8.35 -2.62
C VAL A 32 4.47 8.13 -3.60
N ALA A 33 4.27 9.06 -4.55
CA ALA A 33 3.29 8.88 -5.61
C ALA A 33 3.62 7.67 -6.51
N ARG A 34 4.89 7.46 -6.84
CA ARG A 34 5.37 6.35 -7.68
C ARG A 34 5.10 5.00 -7.00
N VAL A 35 5.49 4.83 -5.74
CA VAL A 35 5.31 3.53 -5.06
C VAL A 35 3.85 3.17 -4.85
N LEU A 36 2.97 4.15 -4.65
CA LEU A 36 1.53 3.93 -4.59
C LEU A 36 0.95 3.50 -5.95
N LEU A 37 1.51 3.98 -7.06
CA LEU A 37 1.13 3.58 -8.42
C LEU A 37 1.69 2.20 -8.80
N ASP A 38 2.86 1.84 -8.28
CA ASP A 38 3.52 0.57 -8.58
C ASP A 38 2.98 -0.58 -7.71
N THR A 39 2.36 -0.28 -6.56
CA THR A 39 1.92 -1.30 -5.61
C THR A 39 0.43 -1.63 -5.74
N PRO A 40 0.04 -2.85 -6.16
CA PRO A 40 -1.34 -3.25 -6.31
C PRO A 40 -2.02 -3.50 -4.96
N ARG A 41 -2.54 -2.44 -4.33
CA ARG A 41 -3.18 -2.48 -3.00
C ARG A 41 -4.21 -3.59 -2.81
N HIS A 42 -5.00 -3.93 -3.84
CA HIS A 42 -6.00 -4.98 -3.78
C HIS A 42 -5.43 -6.39 -3.49
N GLU A 43 -4.17 -6.67 -3.84
CA GLU A 43 -3.51 -7.94 -3.52
C GLU A 43 -3.29 -8.12 -2.00
N PHE A 44 -3.27 -7.03 -1.25
CA PHE A 44 -3.10 -7.02 0.20
C PHE A 44 -4.44 -7.04 0.96
N VAL A 45 -5.56 -6.89 0.26
CA VAL A 45 -6.93 -6.92 0.81
C VAL A 45 -7.86 -7.73 -0.10
N PRO A 46 -7.58 -9.04 -0.32
CA PRO A 46 -8.24 -9.83 -1.37
C PRO A 46 -9.75 -10.00 -1.17
N ASP A 47 -10.23 -9.89 0.07
CA ASP A 47 -11.65 -10.03 0.41
C ASP A 47 -12.45 -8.71 0.27
N ALA A 48 -11.77 -7.59 -0.01
CA ALA A 48 -12.40 -6.29 -0.18
C ALA A 48 -12.77 -6.05 -1.65
N PRO A 49 -13.95 -5.45 -1.94
CA PRO A 49 -14.26 -4.98 -3.28
C PRO A 49 -13.20 -4.00 -3.79
N LEU A 50 -12.86 -4.06 -5.09
CA LEU A 50 -11.85 -3.18 -5.69
C LEU A 50 -12.11 -1.69 -5.44
N ALA A 51 -13.38 -1.28 -5.51
CA ALA A 51 -13.78 0.10 -5.22
C ALA A 51 -13.44 0.52 -3.79
N THR A 52 -13.61 -0.38 -2.81
CA THR A 52 -13.25 -0.14 -1.40
C THR A 52 -11.73 -0.19 -1.20
N ALA A 53 -11.04 -1.13 -1.85
CA ALA A 53 -9.57 -1.22 -1.78
C ALA A 53 -8.87 0.05 -2.28
N TYR A 54 -9.48 0.72 -3.27
CA TYR A 54 -9.00 1.96 -3.88
C TYR A 54 -9.78 3.20 -3.45
N ASP A 55 -10.63 3.12 -2.42
CA ASP A 55 -11.19 4.32 -1.80
C ASP A 55 -10.05 5.09 -1.12
N PRO A 56 -9.82 6.36 -1.47
CA PRO A 56 -8.68 7.12 -0.94
C PRO A 56 -8.82 7.45 0.53
N TRP A 57 -10.03 7.45 1.09
CA TRP A 57 -10.38 7.95 2.42
C TRP A 57 -10.68 6.85 3.44
N GLN A 58 -11.07 5.66 2.97
CA GLN A 58 -11.48 4.57 3.83
C GLN A 58 -10.36 3.58 4.15
N ALA A 59 -10.32 3.14 5.41
CA ALA A 59 -9.56 1.97 5.81
C ALA A 59 -10.36 0.69 5.52
N VAL A 60 -9.66 -0.38 5.20
CA VAL A 60 -10.29 -1.70 5.01
C VAL A 60 -10.07 -2.52 6.27
N ILE A 61 -11.15 -2.93 6.94
CA ILE A 61 -11.05 -3.85 8.07
C ILE A 61 -10.79 -5.25 7.51
N THR A 62 -9.67 -5.84 7.90
CA THR A 62 -9.22 -7.12 7.33
C THR A 62 -9.57 -8.28 8.24
N HIS A 63 -9.53 -8.11 9.56
CA HIS A 63 -9.93 -9.13 10.51
C HIS A 63 -10.78 -8.51 11.63
N ARG A 64 -11.77 -9.27 12.11
CA ARG A 64 -12.59 -8.92 13.29
C ARG A 64 -12.51 -10.04 14.33
N PHE A 65 -12.60 -9.67 15.60
CA PHE A 65 -12.86 -10.59 16.70
C PHE A 65 -14.30 -11.13 16.63
N GLN A 66 -14.58 -12.24 17.33
CA GLN A 66 -15.93 -12.81 17.45
C GLN A 66 -16.94 -11.86 18.09
N ASP A 67 -16.47 -10.91 18.89
CA ASP A 67 -17.27 -9.84 19.51
C ASP A 67 -17.50 -8.62 18.59
N GLY A 68 -17.05 -8.69 17.33
CA GLY A 68 -17.23 -7.64 16.33
C GLY A 68 -16.18 -6.53 16.34
N ARG A 69 -15.25 -6.51 17.30
CA ARG A 69 -14.15 -5.53 17.35
C ARG A 69 -13.15 -5.79 16.21
N SER A 70 -12.53 -4.73 15.69
CA SER A 70 -11.54 -4.85 14.62
C SER A 70 -10.20 -5.36 15.18
N LEU A 71 -9.67 -6.44 14.60
CA LEU A 71 -8.38 -7.03 14.97
C LEU A 71 -7.25 -6.42 14.13
N SER A 72 -7.50 -6.18 12.84
CA SER A 72 -6.54 -5.54 11.94
C SER A 72 -7.26 -4.78 10.84
N CYS A 73 -6.59 -3.73 10.33
CA CYS A 73 -7.06 -2.98 9.17
C CYS A 73 -5.88 -2.61 8.27
N ALA A 74 -6.17 -2.46 6.98
CA ALA A 74 -5.31 -1.74 6.07
C ALA A 74 -5.70 -0.25 6.12
N SER A 75 -4.79 0.58 6.63
CA SER A 75 -4.96 2.04 6.76
C SER A 75 -5.38 2.69 5.44
N ALA A 76 -6.17 3.77 5.53
CA ALA A 76 -6.61 4.52 4.37
C ALA A 76 -5.42 5.03 3.52
N PRO A 77 -5.52 5.05 2.17
CA PRO A 77 -4.41 5.45 1.32
C PRO A 77 -3.86 6.85 1.60
N TRP A 78 -4.71 7.84 1.89
CA TRP A 78 -4.27 9.19 2.22
C TRP A 78 -3.38 9.24 3.46
N LEU A 79 -3.69 8.43 4.48
CA LEU A 79 -2.95 8.40 5.74
C LEU A 79 -1.57 7.76 5.51
N VAL A 80 -1.52 6.66 4.76
CA VAL A 80 -0.27 6.00 4.37
C VAL A 80 0.61 6.96 3.56
N ALA A 81 0.03 7.69 2.61
CA ALA A 81 0.74 8.70 1.84
C ALA A 81 1.33 9.81 2.73
N ALA A 82 0.54 10.34 3.67
CA ALA A 82 1.00 11.36 4.61
C ALA A 82 2.15 10.85 5.50
N MET A 83 2.06 9.61 5.96
CA MET A 83 3.12 8.96 6.75
C MET A 83 4.41 8.82 5.94
N LEU A 84 4.33 8.40 4.68
CA LEU A 84 5.50 8.24 3.81
C LEU A 84 6.16 9.58 3.45
N ASP A 85 5.35 10.61 3.15
CA ASP A 85 5.86 11.96 2.91
C ASP A 85 6.63 12.50 4.12
N GLN A 86 6.11 12.28 5.34
CA GLN A 86 6.76 12.70 6.58
C GLN A 86 8.00 11.86 6.91
N LEU A 87 7.96 10.55 6.64
CA LEU A 87 9.09 9.65 6.85
C LEU A 87 10.26 9.99 5.91
N HIS A 88 9.96 10.53 4.73
CA HIS A 88 10.91 11.01 3.72
C HIS A 88 12.08 10.04 3.53
N VAL A 89 11.73 8.80 3.22
CA VAL A 89 12.66 7.67 3.12
C VAL A 89 13.79 8.00 2.16
N GLN A 90 15.03 7.69 2.59
CA GLN A 90 16.23 7.85 1.78
C GLN A 90 16.88 6.49 1.53
N PRO A 91 17.63 6.34 0.42
CA PRO A 91 18.48 5.18 0.20
C PRO A 91 19.41 4.94 1.39
N GLY A 92 19.47 3.69 1.87
CA GLY A 92 20.28 3.31 3.03
C GLY A 92 19.57 3.37 4.38
N ASN A 93 18.35 3.93 4.46
CA ASN A 93 17.57 3.92 5.69
C ASN A 93 17.20 2.49 6.10
N ARG A 94 17.31 2.20 7.40
CA ARG A 94 16.80 0.97 8.02
C ARG A 94 15.51 1.31 8.76
N ILE A 95 14.39 0.78 8.28
CA ILE A 95 13.06 1.13 8.76
C ILE A 95 12.42 -0.08 9.43
N LEU A 96 11.86 0.13 10.62
CA LEU A 96 11.10 -0.87 11.36
C LEU A 96 9.62 -0.49 11.35
N GLU A 97 8.79 -1.37 10.81
CA GLU A 97 7.34 -1.25 10.90
C GLU A 97 6.81 -2.17 12.01
N ILE A 98 6.11 -1.59 12.99
CA ILE A 98 5.43 -2.33 14.03
C ILE A 98 3.94 -2.42 13.66
N GLY A 99 3.43 -3.64 13.57
CA GLY A 99 2.02 -3.88 13.21
C GLY A 99 1.78 -3.93 11.70
N ALA A 100 2.60 -4.68 10.96
CA ALA A 100 2.53 -4.76 9.49
C ALA A 100 1.18 -5.19 8.90
N GLY A 101 0.31 -5.82 9.69
CA GLY A 101 -1.05 -6.19 9.27
C GLY A 101 -1.05 -7.00 7.97
N THR A 102 -1.59 -6.39 6.89
CA THR A 102 -1.63 -6.98 5.54
C THR A 102 -0.28 -7.02 4.83
N GLY A 103 0.70 -6.23 5.26
CA GLY A 103 2.00 -6.06 4.63
C GLY A 103 2.04 -4.98 3.54
N TYR A 104 0.94 -4.24 3.30
CA TYR A 104 0.89 -3.19 2.27
C TYR A 104 1.87 -2.05 2.56
N ASN A 105 1.82 -1.47 3.76
CA ASN A 105 2.71 -0.36 4.12
C ASN A 105 4.18 -0.80 4.13
N ALA A 106 4.46 -2.00 4.66
CA ALA A 106 5.81 -2.56 4.65
C ALA A 106 6.36 -2.72 3.22
N CYS A 107 5.49 -3.06 2.27
CA CYS A 107 5.85 -3.12 0.87
C CYS A 107 6.18 -1.74 0.29
N LEU A 108 5.38 -0.71 0.58
CA LEU A 108 5.62 0.65 0.11
C LEU A 108 6.95 1.19 0.64
N VAL A 109 7.18 1.05 1.94
CA VAL A 109 8.44 1.45 2.60
C VAL A 109 9.64 0.76 1.96
N ARG A 110 9.52 -0.53 1.60
CA ARG A 110 10.61 -1.26 0.93
C ARG A 110 10.88 -0.76 -0.50
N HIS A 111 9.86 -0.29 -1.22
CA HIS A 111 10.06 0.30 -2.54
C HIS A 111 10.76 1.67 -2.46
N GLU A 112 10.46 2.45 -1.42
CA GLU A 112 11.08 3.75 -1.14
C GLU A 112 12.54 3.62 -0.66
N ALA A 113 12.85 2.58 0.12
CA ALA A 113 14.19 2.27 0.60
C ALA A 113 14.80 1.11 -0.22
N PRO A 114 15.34 1.37 -1.44
CA PRO A 114 16.00 0.33 -2.19
C PRO A 114 17.11 -0.30 -1.35
N PRO A 115 17.31 -1.63 -1.49
CA PRO A 115 18.25 -2.38 -0.67
C PRO A 115 19.66 -1.80 -0.79
N ILE A 116 20.37 -1.76 0.34
CA ILE A 116 21.81 -1.48 0.35
C ILE A 116 22.46 -2.53 -0.55
N PRO A 117 23.27 -2.14 -1.55
CA PRO A 117 23.96 -3.10 -2.39
C PRO A 117 24.76 -4.06 -1.51
N CYS A 118 24.60 -5.36 -1.74
CA CYS A 118 25.59 -6.31 -1.25
C CYS A 118 26.94 -5.95 -1.90
N GLY A 119 28.05 -6.18 -1.21
CA GLY A 119 29.39 -5.83 -1.71
C GLY A 119 29.80 -6.51 -3.03
N ASP A 120 28.92 -7.32 -3.63
CA ASP A 120 29.04 -7.98 -4.93
C ASP A 120 28.39 -7.19 -6.09
N GLY A 121 27.78 -6.02 -5.81
CA GLY A 121 27.17 -5.16 -6.83
C GLY A 121 25.81 -5.63 -7.35
N ARG A 122 25.17 -6.63 -6.72
CA ARG A 122 23.83 -7.11 -7.13
C ARG A 122 22.73 -6.51 -6.25
N SER A 123 21.72 -5.92 -6.88
CA SER A 123 20.47 -5.53 -6.22
C SER A 123 19.52 -6.73 -6.16
N PRO A 124 19.02 -7.16 -4.98
CA PRO A 124 18.03 -8.23 -4.92
C PRO A 124 16.71 -7.80 -5.55
N PRO A 125 15.92 -8.73 -6.12
CA PRO A 125 14.65 -8.40 -6.76
C PRO A 125 13.67 -7.76 -5.77
N LEU A 126 13.02 -6.67 -6.20
CA LEU A 126 12.06 -5.87 -5.43
C LEU A 126 10.71 -6.59 -5.19
N SER A 127 10.61 -7.92 -5.33
CA SER A 127 9.32 -8.59 -5.22
C SER A 127 8.80 -8.51 -3.79
N CYS A 128 7.79 -7.66 -3.55
CA CYS A 128 7.01 -7.63 -2.33
C CYS A 128 6.15 -8.89 -2.21
N ARG A 129 6.76 -10.02 -1.86
CA ARG A 129 6.00 -11.12 -1.25
C ARG A 129 6.13 -10.96 0.25
N SER A 130 5.27 -10.14 0.85
CA SER A 130 5.06 -10.17 2.29
C SER A 130 4.51 -11.56 2.65
N ARG A 131 5.34 -12.43 3.21
CA ARG A 131 4.83 -13.59 3.96
C ARG A 131 4.22 -13.06 5.26
N VAL A 132 2.95 -12.69 5.21
CA VAL A 132 2.14 -12.59 6.43
C VAL A 132 1.81 -14.03 6.80
N THR A 133 2.54 -14.60 7.76
CA THR A 133 2.13 -15.86 8.38
C THR A 133 0.86 -15.58 9.17
N LYS A 134 -0.31 -16.02 8.66
CA LYS A 134 -1.53 -16.03 9.46
C LYS A 134 -1.24 -16.79 10.76
N PRO A 135 -1.52 -16.24 11.95
CA PRO A 135 -1.53 -17.06 13.15
C PRO A 135 -2.54 -18.18 12.91
N ARG A 136 -2.12 -19.45 13.07
CA ARG A 136 -3.09 -20.53 13.18
C ARG A 136 -3.96 -20.19 14.39
N ALA A 137 -5.27 -20.12 14.18
CA ALA A 137 -6.19 -20.14 15.30
C ALA A 137 -5.86 -21.40 16.12
N VAL A 138 -5.56 -21.18 17.41
CA VAL A 138 -5.38 -22.25 18.41
C VAL A 138 -6.74 -22.84 18.72
#